data_AF-A0A2A2LQC0-F1
#
_entry.id   AF-A0A2A2LQC0-F1
#
_cell.length_a   1.000
_cell.length_b   1.000
_cell.length_c   1.000
_cell.angle_alpha   90.00
_cell.angle_beta   90.00
_cell.angle_gamma   90.00
#
_symmetry.space_group_name_H-M   'P 1'
#
loop_
_entity.id
_entity.type
_entity.pdbx_description
1 polymer ?
#
loop_
_entity_poly.entity_id
_entity_poly.type
_entity_poly.pdbx_seq_one_letter_code
_entity_poly.pdbx_strand_id
1 'polypeptide(L)'
;MAEHSTRETISRNSSIVGAIGNGGMCLGGVVLYILFALAPTDAEKQAMRHSAEHHNHTYQDETAVVALTKADVLQSSYRDFSNFEIQVIYGSFVFVTLLANLVFILLPQRQFNSLAQSEKVEAPTIKSQFRLISEAICEPRILLLASFFICYGLQVSFMLSAFPTSFSFTKSLSVHHNLPATYSITIGLGNIIMGAYIAIFSRRWPLFGLIPTMATQAILAFITYFLIWVSIPNLSTIRPTSEESFLIQPTSFLCLIIGILLGMADGCLCPMRVIVCTLVIPEKKLQTYSVAKLYQSLASCVAFFLSPYLTLNCWIFLLCLAQVVSITCFVVVSKQISKDHKKILSEVLAIKRADISPLGCDEKIAAV
;
A
#
# COMPACT_ATOMS: atom_id res chain seq x y z
N MET A 1 -16.19 7.37 1.08
CA MET A 1 -16.02 6.25 2.05
C MET A 1 -16.40 6.65 3.48
N ALA A 2 -15.88 7.77 4.00
CA ALA A 2 -16.28 8.30 5.31
C ALA A 2 -17.72 8.88 5.35
N GLU A 3 -18.29 9.21 4.20
CA GLU A 3 -19.63 9.79 4.09
C GLU A 3 -20.70 8.79 4.55
N HIS A 4 -20.67 7.56 4.05
CA HIS A 4 -21.70 6.54 4.35
C HIS A 4 -21.41 5.67 5.59
N SER A 5 -20.44 6.03 6.44
CA SER A 5 -20.04 5.18 7.57
C SER A 5 -20.14 5.92 8.91
N THR A 6 -20.81 5.32 9.89
CA THR A 6 -20.81 5.81 11.27
C THR A 6 -19.42 5.70 11.89
N ARG A 7 -19.12 6.48 12.95
CA ARG A 7 -17.82 6.45 13.65
C ARG A 7 -17.46 5.05 14.19
N GLU A 8 -18.45 4.19 14.46
CA GLU A 8 -18.22 2.81 14.90
C GLU A 8 -17.95 1.85 13.74
N THR A 9 -18.56 2.09 12.58
CA THR A 9 -18.44 1.19 11.41
C THR A 9 -17.32 1.60 10.47
N ILE A 10 -16.77 2.81 10.62
CA ILE A 10 -15.77 3.37 9.70
C ILE A 10 -14.51 2.53 9.61
N SER A 11 -14.06 1.93 10.71
CA SER A 11 -12.89 1.05 10.71
C SER A 11 -13.12 -0.18 9.84
N ARG A 12 -14.26 -0.84 10.02
CA ARG A 12 -14.63 -2.05 9.29
C ARG A 12 -14.89 -1.76 7.81
N ASN A 13 -15.67 -0.72 7.53
CA ASN A 13 -16.03 -0.40 6.16
C ASN A 13 -14.79 0.08 5.38
N SER A 14 -13.88 0.82 6.02
CA SER A 14 -12.62 1.22 5.40
C SER A 14 -11.68 0.05 5.19
N SER A 15 -11.64 -0.93 6.11
CA SER A 15 -10.82 -2.14 5.93
C SER A 15 -11.33 -3.04 4.81
N ILE A 16 -12.64 -3.24 4.72
CA ILE A 16 -13.24 -4.05 3.66
C ILE A 16 -13.01 -3.40 2.30
N VAL A 17 -13.27 -2.10 2.15
CA VAL A 17 -13.05 -1.45 0.85
C VAL A 17 -11.55 -1.34 0.53
N GLY A 18 -10.70 -1.11 1.53
CA GLY A 18 -9.25 -1.17 1.35
C GLY A 18 -8.78 -2.54 0.84
N ALA A 19 -9.30 -3.62 1.42
CA ALA A 19 -8.98 -4.98 0.99
C ALA A 19 -9.51 -5.32 -0.39
N ILE A 20 -10.71 -4.86 -0.76
CA ILE A 20 -11.25 -5.02 -2.12
C ILE A 20 -10.40 -4.24 -3.12
N GLY A 21 -10.05 -2.98 -2.81
CA GLY A 21 -9.23 -2.14 -3.67
C GLY A 21 -7.82 -2.73 -3.88
N ASN A 22 -7.16 -3.12 -2.80
CA ASN A 22 -5.83 -3.74 -2.86
C ASN A 22 -5.89 -5.18 -3.41
N GLY A 23 -7.05 -5.85 -3.36
CA GLY A 23 -7.32 -7.12 -4.04
C GLY A 23 -7.16 -7.03 -5.56
N GLY A 24 -7.24 -5.82 -6.15
CA GLY A 24 -6.87 -5.58 -7.55
C GLY A 24 -5.44 -6.00 -7.89
N MET A 25 -4.50 -5.93 -6.94
CA MET A 25 -3.13 -6.44 -7.14
C MET A 25 -3.09 -7.96 -7.34
N CYS A 26 -4.00 -8.69 -6.68
CA CYS A 26 -4.15 -10.13 -6.87
C CYS A 26 -4.62 -10.45 -8.29
N LEU A 27 -5.66 -9.75 -8.76
CA LEU A 27 -6.18 -9.90 -10.13
C LEU A 27 -5.12 -9.54 -11.17
N GLY A 28 -4.41 -8.42 -10.99
CA GLY A 28 -3.31 -8.02 -11.87
C GLY A 28 -2.18 -9.06 -11.91
N GLY A 29 -1.83 -9.62 -10.75
CA GLY A 29 -0.83 -10.69 -10.65
C GLY A 29 -1.27 -11.99 -11.33
N VAL A 30 -2.55 -12.37 -11.23
CA VAL A 30 -3.11 -13.54 -11.94
C VAL A 30 -3.05 -13.36 -13.45
N VAL A 31 -3.42 -12.17 -13.96
CA VAL A 31 -3.28 -11.85 -15.39
C VAL A 31 -1.82 -11.96 -15.81
N LEU A 32 -0.89 -11.36 -15.05
CA LEU A 32 0.54 -11.43 -15.34
C LEU A 32 1.05 -12.88 -15.34
N TYR A 33 0.58 -13.71 -14.41
CA TYR A 33 0.94 -15.12 -14.29
C TYR A 33 0.47 -15.93 -15.49
N ILE A 34 -0.78 -15.72 -15.93
CA ILE A 34 -1.33 -16.38 -17.13
C ILE A 34 -0.53 -15.98 -18.35
N LEU A 35 -0.21 -14.69 -18.51
CA LEU A 35 0.60 -14.21 -19.63
C LEU A 35 1.99 -14.83 -19.64
N PHE A 36 2.61 -15.00 -18.48
CA PHE A 36 3.91 -15.63 -18.36
C PHE A 36 3.87 -17.15 -18.55
N ALA A 37 2.78 -17.81 -18.18
CA ALA A 37 2.58 -19.24 -18.43
C ALA A 37 2.29 -19.56 -19.92
N LEU A 38 1.74 -18.60 -20.66
CA LEU A 38 1.47 -18.69 -22.10
C LEU A 38 2.65 -18.20 -22.96
N ALA A 39 3.64 -17.53 -22.37
CA ALA A 39 4.81 -17.07 -23.10
C ALA A 39 5.69 -18.27 -23.50
N PRO A 40 6.18 -18.33 -24.75
CA PRO A 40 7.01 -19.44 -25.21
C PRO A 40 8.29 -19.53 -24.40
N THR A 41 8.65 -20.75 -24.04
CA THR A 41 9.79 -21.06 -23.16
C THR A 41 11.11 -20.59 -23.79
N ASP A 42 12.13 -20.28 -22.99
CA ASP A 42 13.45 -19.88 -23.53
C ASP A 42 14.05 -20.95 -24.47
N ALA A 43 13.69 -22.22 -24.28
CA ALA A 43 14.02 -23.33 -25.17
C ALA A 43 13.33 -23.24 -26.55
N GLU A 44 12.08 -22.79 -26.63
CA GLU A 44 11.39 -22.52 -27.91
C GLU A 44 11.94 -21.27 -28.59
N LYS A 45 12.30 -20.24 -27.81
CA LYS A 45 12.96 -19.04 -28.34
C LYS A 45 14.35 -19.34 -28.87
N GLN A 46 15.13 -20.19 -28.20
CA GLN A 46 16.44 -20.68 -28.69
C GLN A 46 16.28 -21.59 -29.92
N ALA A 47 15.29 -22.48 -29.97
CA ALA A 47 15.00 -23.30 -31.15
C ALA A 47 14.57 -22.44 -32.37
N MET A 48 13.80 -21.37 -32.14
CA MET A 48 13.47 -20.38 -33.18
C MET A 48 14.68 -19.55 -33.63
N ARG A 49 15.56 -19.13 -32.70
CA ARG A 49 16.81 -18.42 -33.03
C ARG A 49 17.79 -19.32 -33.80
N HIS A 50 17.96 -20.58 -33.41
CA HIS A 50 18.77 -21.54 -34.16
C HIS A 50 18.20 -21.85 -35.55
N SER A 51 16.86 -21.92 -35.71
CA SER A 51 16.24 -22.00 -37.04
C SER A 51 16.48 -20.74 -37.89
N ALA A 52 16.58 -19.55 -37.27
CA ALA A 52 16.84 -18.28 -37.97
C ALA A 52 18.34 -18.07 -38.29
N GLU A 53 19.25 -18.50 -37.42
CA GLU A 53 20.71 -18.41 -37.61
C GLU A 53 21.26 -19.41 -38.62
N HIS A 54 20.58 -20.55 -38.82
CA HIS A 54 20.95 -21.52 -39.86
C HIS A 54 20.84 -20.95 -41.28
N HIS A 55 20.24 -19.76 -41.44
CA HIS A 55 20.12 -19.04 -42.70
C HIS A 55 21.20 -17.96 -42.93
N ASN A 56 22.09 -17.69 -41.97
CA ASN A 56 22.99 -16.52 -42.05
C ASN A 56 24.47 -16.76 -41.74
N HIS A 57 24.93 -18.00 -41.57
CA HIS A 57 26.35 -18.23 -41.27
C HIS A 57 27.23 -18.29 -42.52
N THR A 58 27.90 -17.17 -42.83
CA THR A 58 29.21 -17.17 -43.49
C THR A 58 30.06 -16.04 -42.88
N TYR A 59 31.18 -16.43 -42.24
CA TYR A 59 32.26 -15.60 -41.64
C TYR A 59 31.94 -14.78 -40.37
N GLN A 60 32.61 -15.04 -39.24
CA GLN A 60 33.88 -14.39 -38.85
C GLN A 60 34.32 -14.67 -37.38
N ASP A 61 35.58 -15.10 -37.26
CA ASP A 61 36.66 -14.72 -36.31
C ASP A 61 36.52 -14.82 -34.77
N GLU A 62 37.54 -15.42 -34.14
CA GLU A 62 37.48 -16.21 -32.91
C GLU A 62 38.11 -15.54 -31.67
N THR A 63 38.60 -14.30 -31.78
CA THR A 63 39.38 -13.64 -30.70
C THR A 63 38.74 -12.41 -30.06
N ALA A 64 37.81 -11.71 -30.73
CA ALA A 64 36.99 -10.64 -30.13
C ALA A 64 35.78 -11.19 -29.34
N VAL A 65 35.45 -12.47 -29.54
CA VAL A 65 34.25 -13.14 -29.02
C VAL A 65 34.34 -13.39 -27.51
N VAL A 66 35.54 -13.47 -26.92
CA VAL A 66 35.75 -13.92 -25.52
C VAL A 66 35.55 -12.79 -24.49
N ALA A 67 35.81 -11.53 -24.85
CA ALA A 67 35.55 -10.37 -23.98
C ALA A 67 34.10 -9.88 -24.09
N LEU A 68 33.52 -9.92 -25.31
CA LEU A 68 32.11 -9.64 -25.54
C LEU A 68 31.22 -10.69 -24.85
N THR A 69 31.61 -11.97 -24.89
CA THR A 69 30.87 -13.04 -24.18
C THR A 69 30.82 -12.86 -22.68
N LYS A 70 31.75 -12.17 -22.00
CA LYS A 70 31.63 -12.04 -20.54
C LYS A 70 30.57 -11.01 -20.12
N ALA A 71 30.40 -9.96 -20.92
CA ALA A 71 29.31 -9.00 -20.79
C ALA A 71 27.99 -9.60 -21.33
N ASP A 72 28.04 -10.27 -22.50
CA ASP A 72 26.88 -10.95 -23.10
C ASP A 72 26.42 -12.19 -22.31
N VAL A 73 27.28 -12.89 -21.55
CA VAL A 73 26.89 -14.01 -20.67
C VAL A 73 26.28 -13.50 -19.36
N LEU A 74 26.70 -12.32 -18.89
CA LEU A 74 26.03 -11.63 -17.79
C LEU A 74 24.69 -11.04 -18.22
N GLN A 75 24.59 -10.55 -19.46
CA GLN A 75 23.38 -10.00 -20.06
C GLN A 75 22.42 -11.11 -20.54
N SER A 76 22.93 -12.26 -21.00
CA SER A 76 22.20 -13.47 -21.38
C SER A 76 21.55 -14.17 -20.17
N SER A 77 21.87 -13.77 -18.94
CA SER A 77 21.22 -14.26 -17.73
C SER A 77 19.96 -13.47 -17.35
N TYR A 78 19.60 -12.45 -18.14
CA TYR A 78 18.43 -11.59 -17.98
C TYR A 78 17.43 -11.79 -19.11
N ARG A 79 16.14 -11.78 -18.77
CA ARG A 79 15.06 -12.04 -19.73
C ARG A 79 14.82 -10.82 -20.61
N ASP A 80 15.00 -10.98 -21.91
CA ASP A 80 14.49 -10.04 -22.91
C ASP A 80 13.03 -10.36 -23.24
N PHE A 81 12.16 -9.36 -23.09
CA PHE A 81 10.77 -9.44 -23.49
C PHE A 81 10.64 -9.18 -25.00
N SER A 82 9.90 -10.02 -25.71
CA SER A 82 9.56 -9.74 -27.10
C SER A 82 8.58 -8.55 -27.18
N ASN A 83 8.68 -7.74 -28.24
CA ASN A 83 7.73 -6.64 -28.49
C ASN A 83 6.27 -7.12 -28.46
N PHE A 84 6.00 -8.34 -28.92
CA PHE A 84 4.67 -8.94 -28.87
C PHE A 84 4.22 -9.21 -27.43
N GLU A 85 5.09 -9.77 -26.58
CA GLU A 85 4.78 -10.03 -25.16
C GLU A 85 4.47 -8.72 -24.43
N ILE A 86 5.27 -7.68 -24.70
CA ILE A 86 5.06 -6.33 -24.15
C ILE A 86 3.69 -5.79 -24.56
N GLN A 87 3.32 -5.88 -25.85
CA GLN A 87 2.02 -5.43 -26.35
C GLN A 87 0.86 -6.17 -25.70
N VAL A 88 0.96 -7.48 -25.52
CA VAL A 88 -0.09 -8.28 -24.88
C VAL A 88 -0.25 -7.90 -23.40
N ILE A 89 0.85 -7.70 -22.67
CA ILE A 89 0.81 -7.25 -21.26
C ILE A 89 0.13 -5.88 -21.14
N TYR A 90 0.60 -4.88 -21.88
CA TYR A 90 0.01 -3.54 -21.81
C TYR A 90 -1.42 -3.49 -22.35
N GLY A 91 -1.72 -4.22 -23.44
CA GLY A 91 -3.06 -4.33 -24.00
C GLY A 91 -4.06 -4.94 -23.01
N SER A 92 -3.65 -5.97 -22.26
CA SER A 92 -4.48 -6.57 -21.20
C SER A 92 -4.80 -5.57 -20.09
N PHE A 93 -3.82 -4.78 -19.65
CA PHE A 93 -4.05 -3.76 -18.62
C PHE A 93 -4.99 -2.65 -19.11
N VAL A 94 -4.85 -2.21 -20.37
CA VAL A 94 -5.76 -1.22 -20.97
C VAL A 94 -7.19 -1.77 -21.01
N PHE A 95 -7.36 -3.02 -21.45
CA PHE A 95 -8.67 -3.66 -21.53
C PHE A 95 -9.37 -3.72 -20.15
N VAL A 96 -8.66 -4.21 -19.12
CA VAL A 96 -9.21 -4.27 -17.75
C VAL A 96 -9.54 -2.86 -17.22
N THR A 97 -8.73 -1.86 -17.54
CA THR A 97 -8.98 -0.46 -17.16
C THR A 97 -10.23 0.12 -17.82
N LEU A 98 -10.44 -0.14 -19.11
CA LEU A 98 -11.65 0.30 -19.83
C LEU A 98 -12.90 -0.37 -19.25
N LEU A 99 -12.83 -1.66 -18.96
CA LEU A 99 -13.93 -2.39 -18.32
C LEU A 99 -14.26 -1.82 -16.93
N ALA A 100 -13.25 -1.50 -16.12
CA ALA A 100 -13.45 -0.89 -14.81
C ALA A 100 -14.14 0.49 -14.91
N ASN A 101 -13.75 1.31 -15.87
CA ASN A 101 -14.41 2.60 -16.12
C ASN A 101 -15.86 2.43 -16.59
N LEU A 102 -16.13 1.45 -17.45
CA LEU A 102 -17.49 1.14 -17.89
C LEU A 102 -18.38 0.73 -16.72
N VAL A 103 -17.89 -0.15 -15.83
CA VAL A 103 -18.60 -0.55 -14.61
C VAL A 103 -18.86 0.66 -13.71
N PHE A 104 -17.88 1.57 -13.58
CA PHE A 104 -18.03 2.78 -12.78
C PHE A 104 -19.11 3.73 -13.33
N ILE A 105 -19.20 3.89 -14.65
CA ILE A 105 -20.23 4.70 -15.32
C ILE A 105 -21.63 4.08 -15.13
N LEU A 106 -21.73 2.75 -15.15
CA LEU A 106 -22.99 2.03 -14.99
C LEU A 106 -23.44 1.93 -13.52
N LEU A 107 -22.59 2.27 -12.56
CA LEU A 107 -22.90 2.15 -11.13
C LEU A 107 -23.88 3.28 -10.71
N PRO A 108 -25.10 2.96 -10.25
CA PRO A 108 -26.07 3.98 -9.85
C PRO A 108 -25.61 4.72 -8.59
N GLN A 109 -25.67 6.05 -8.62
CA GLN A 109 -25.40 6.89 -7.45
C GLN A 109 -26.57 6.83 -6.47
N ARG A 110 -26.46 6.04 -5.40
CA ARG A 110 -27.44 6.08 -4.30
C ARG A 110 -27.09 7.19 -3.31
N GLN A 111 -27.88 8.26 -3.31
CA GLN A 111 -27.86 9.28 -2.26
C GLN A 111 -28.56 8.73 -1.02
N PHE A 112 -27.82 8.16 -0.08
CA PHE A 112 -28.33 7.87 1.26
C PHE A 112 -27.88 8.93 2.26
N ASN A 113 -28.75 9.22 3.23
CA ASN A 113 -28.51 10.12 4.36
C ASN A 113 -27.20 9.74 5.08
N SER A 114 -26.15 10.47 4.76
CA SER A 114 -24.77 10.26 5.18
C SER A 114 -24.38 11.35 6.16
N LEU A 115 -23.33 11.14 6.97
CA LEU A 115 -22.81 12.14 7.91
C LEU A 115 -22.43 13.48 7.23
N ALA A 116 -22.28 13.49 5.91
CA ALA A 116 -22.04 14.69 5.11
C ALA A 116 -23.31 15.55 4.88
N GLN A 117 -24.51 15.01 5.08
CA GLN A 117 -25.77 15.75 4.86
C GLN A 117 -26.12 16.69 6.02
N SER A 118 -25.41 16.61 7.15
CA SER A 118 -25.61 17.51 8.30
C SER A 118 -24.96 18.88 8.11
N GLU A 119 -24.19 19.09 7.03
CA GLU A 119 -23.51 20.36 6.78
C GLU A 119 -24.05 20.98 5.49
N LYS A 120 -24.61 22.19 5.60
CA LYS A 120 -24.96 23.00 4.42
C LYS A 120 -23.66 23.32 3.68
N VAL A 121 -23.30 22.52 2.70
CA VAL A 121 -22.18 22.81 1.81
C VAL A 121 -22.62 23.95 0.89
N GLU A 122 -22.46 25.19 1.33
CA GLU A 122 -22.37 26.33 0.41
C GLU A 122 -21.33 25.99 -0.65
N ALA A 123 -21.69 26.11 -1.93
CA ALA A 123 -20.82 25.75 -3.05
C ALA A 123 -19.46 26.43 -2.89
N PRO A 124 -18.41 25.68 -2.50
CA PRO A 124 -17.21 26.31 -2.02
C PRO A 124 -16.36 26.79 -3.20
N THR A 125 -15.99 28.06 -3.19
CA THR A 125 -15.09 28.63 -4.19
C THR A 125 -13.73 27.89 -4.21
N ILE A 126 -13.11 27.71 -5.37
CA ILE A 126 -11.78 27.06 -5.48
C ILE A 126 -10.76 27.71 -4.53
N LYS A 127 -10.80 29.04 -4.39
CA LYS A 127 -9.96 29.80 -3.46
C LYS A 127 -10.19 29.42 -1.99
N SER A 128 -11.44 29.20 -1.59
CA SER A 128 -11.74 28.79 -0.22
C SER A 128 -11.28 27.36 0.04
N GLN A 129 -11.43 26.44 -0.93
CA GLN A 129 -10.90 25.08 -0.82
C GLN A 129 -9.37 25.04 -0.70
N PHE A 130 -8.66 25.82 -1.50
CA PHE A 130 -7.19 25.88 -1.42
C PHE A 130 -6.73 26.42 -0.07
N ARG A 131 -7.44 27.44 0.46
CA ARG A 131 -7.18 27.95 1.81
C ARG A 131 -7.41 26.87 2.88
N LEU A 132 -8.51 26.12 2.81
CA LEU A 132 -8.81 25.03 3.75
C LEU A 132 -7.75 23.93 3.73
N ILE A 133 -7.23 23.59 2.54
CA ILE A 133 -6.13 22.63 2.37
C ILE A 133 -4.85 23.19 3.00
N SER A 134 -4.51 24.46 2.74
CA SER A 134 -3.33 25.11 3.32
C SER A 134 -3.41 25.14 4.85
N GLU A 135 -4.58 25.46 5.41
CA GLU A 135 -4.82 25.42 6.85
C GLU A 135 -4.63 24.00 7.40
N ALA A 136 -5.13 22.97 6.68
CA ALA A 136 -4.95 21.58 7.07
C ALA A 136 -3.47 21.14 7.01
N ILE A 137 -2.67 21.65 6.06
CA ILE A 137 -1.23 21.39 5.99
C ILE A 137 -0.51 21.96 7.22
N CYS A 138 -0.90 23.15 7.67
CA CYS A 138 -0.29 23.84 8.81
C CYS A 138 -0.84 23.38 10.17
N GLU A 139 -1.88 22.54 10.21
CA GLU A 139 -2.45 22.04 11.44
C GLU A 139 -1.42 21.17 12.19
N PRO A 140 -1.07 21.47 13.46
CA PRO A 140 -0.02 20.76 14.19
C PRO A 140 -0.28 19.26 14.34
N ARG A 141 -1.55 18.85 14.47
CA ARG A 141 -1.93 17.43 14.54
C ARG A 141 -1.67 16.70 13.21
N ILE A 142 -1.90 17.37 12.07
CA ILE A 142 -1.64 16.82 10.74
C ILE A 142 -0.14 16.82 10.44
N LEU A 143 0.59 17.87 10.84
CA LEU A 143 2.06 17.92 10.73
C LEU A 143 2.72 16.80 11.52
N LEU A 144 2.27 16.53 12.74
CA LEU A 144 2.77 15.40 13.52
C LEU A 144 2.46 14.06 12.84
N LEU A 145 1.30 13.96 12.17
CA LEU A 145 0.89 12.78 11.42
C LEU A 145 1.54 12.68 10.02
N ALA A 146 2.20 13.73 9.54
CA ALA A 146 2.90 13.74 8.26
C ALA A 146 4.02 12.69 8.23
N SER A 147 4.70 12.45 9.37
CA SER A 147 5.71 11.39 9.48
C SER A 147 5.14 10.00 9.18
N PHE A 148 3.90 9.73 9.61
CA PHE A 148 3.19 8.48 9.30
C PHE A 148 2.88 8.38 7.80
N PHE A 149 2.40 9.46 7.17
CA PHE A 149 2.10 9.47 5.73
C PHE A 149 3.36 9.33 4.88
N ILE A 150 4.46 9.96 5.28
CA ILE A 150 5.76 9.85 4.62
C ILE A 150 6.29 8.42 4.74
N CYS A 151 6.28 7.84 5.94
CA CYS A 151 6.68 6.45 6.16
C CYS A 151 5.85 5.49 5.31
N TYR A 152 4.54 5.74 5.20
CA TYR A 152 3.68 4.94 4.33
C TYR A 152 4.10 5.05 2.86
N GLY A 153 4.38 6.26 2.36
CA GLY A 153 4.88 6.46 0.99
C GLY A 153 6.20 5.72 0.73
N LEU A 154 7.15 5.79 1.66
CA LEU A 154 8.43 5.07 1.58
C LEU A 154 8.22 3.55 1.53
N GLN A 155 7.37 3.01 2.41
CA GLN A 155 7.09 1.57 2.47
C GLN A 155 6.45 1.06 1.17
N VAL A 156 5.48 1.80 0.61
CA VAL A 156 4.83 1.44 -0.67
C VAL A 156 5.83 1.49 -1.83
N SER A 157 6.69 2.50 -1.88
CA SER A 157 7.72 2.59 -2.93
C SER A 157 8.71 1.43 -2.87
N PHE A 158 9.12 1.04 -1.67
CA PHE A 158 9.97 -0.13 -1.48
C PHE A 158 9.27 -1.42 -1.93
N MET A 159 8.02 -1.61 -1.51
CA MET A 159 7.20 -2.78 -1.87
C MET A 159 6.98 -2.92 -3.38
N LEU A 160 6.67 -1.82 -4.07
CA LEU A 160 6.31 -1.86 -5.48
C LEU A 160 7.49 -1.79 -6.45
N SER A 161 8.63 -1.24 -6.01
CA SER A 161 9.80 -1.04 -6.90
C SER A 161 11.05 -1.73 -6.38
N ALA A 162 11.63 -1.25 -5.28
CA ALA A 162 12.96 -1.70 -4.85
C ALA A 162 13.03 -3.22 -4.59
N PHE A 163 11.98 -3.79 -3.99
CA PHE A 163 11.94 -5.21 -3.69
C PHE A 163 11.75 -6.08 -4.97
N PRO A 164 10.76 -5.83 -5.85
CA PRO A 164 10.67 -6.53 -7.14
C PRO A 164 11.91 -6.42 -8.02
N THR A 165 12.59 -5.27 -8.03
CA THR A 165 13.87 -5.10 -8.76
C THR A 165 14.93 -6.10 -8.28
N SER A 166 14.94 -6.42 -6.99
CA SER A 166 15.84 -7.43 -6.43
C SER A 166 15.59 -8.83 -6.97
N PHE A 167 14.38 -9.15 -7.44
CA PHE A 167 14.08 -10.44 -8.08
C PHE A 167 14.76 -10.57 -9.43
N SER A 168 14.73 -9.50 -10.21
CA SER A 168 15.39 -9.47 -11.50
C SER A 168 16.90 -9.54 -11.30
N PHE A 169 17.43 -8.71 -10.41
CA PHE A 169 18.88 -8.55 -10.22
C PHE A 169 19.59 -9.64 -9.43
N THR A 170 18.87 -10.63 -8.89
CA THR A 170 19.45 -11.75 -8.15
C THR A 170 19.45 -13.02 -9.00
N LYS A 171 20.64 -13.54 -9.32
CA LYS A 171 20.80 -14.70 -10.22
C LYS A 171 20.05 -15.96 -9.78
N SER A 172 20.03 -16.25 -8.48
CA SER A 172 19.32 -17.41 -7.92
C SER A 172 17.79 -17.31 -8.08
N LEU A 173 17.29 -16.11 -8.36
CA LEU A 173 15.88 -15.77 -8.30
C LEU A 173 15.31 -15.46 -9.70
N SER A 174 16.16 -14.97 -10.61
CA SER A 174 15.83 -14.72 -12.01
C SER A 174 15.46 -15.99 -12.81
N VAL A 175 15.87 -17.18 -12.34
CA VAL A 175 15.48 -18.48 -12.91
C VAL A 175 13.96 -18.70 -12.83
N HIS A 176 13.28 -18.13 -11.83
CA HIS A 176 11.85 -18.29 -11.64
C HIS A 176 11.07 -17.19 -12.38
N HIS A 177 10.79 -17.44 -13.66
CA HIS A 177 10.10 -16.53 -14.59
C HIS A 177 8.79 -15.92 -14.03
N ASN A 178 8.05 -16.68 -13.22
CA ASN A 178 6.75 -16.28 -12.68
C ASN A 178 6.82 -15.49 -11.36
N LEU A 179 8.00 -15.22 -10.83
CA LEU A 179 8.14 -14.70 -9.47
C LEU A 179 7.54 -13.30 -9.25
N PRO A 180 7.71 -12.31 -10.15
CA PRO A 180 7.04 -11.02 -9.98
C PRO A 180 5.51 -11.12 -10.02
N ALA A 181 4.98 -12.05 -10.82
CA ALA A 181 3.55 -12.32 -10.91
C ALA A 181 3.03 -12.94 -9.61
N THR A 182 3.67 -14.02 -9.15
CA THR A 182 3.27 -14.71 -7.92
C THR A 182 3.47 -13.84 -6.67
N TYR A 183 4.49 -12.98 -6.65
CA TYR A 183 4.68 -11.97 -5.60
C TYR A 183 3.53 -10.94 -5.54
N SER A 184 3.06 -10.45 -6.69
CA SER A 184 1.93 -9.52 -6.73
C SER A 184 0.64 -10.18 -6.23
N ILE A 185 0.44 -11.46 -6.55
CA ILE A 185 -0.66 -12.27 -6.01
C ILE A 185 -0.56 -12.37 -4.48
N THR A 186 0.63 -12.67 -3.94
CA THR A 186 0.79 -12.82 -2.49
C THR A 186 0.62 -11.52 -1.71
N ILE A 187 1.04 -10.36 -2.24
CA ILE A 187 0.71 -9.05 -1.67
C ILE A 187 -0.81 -8.85 -1.60
N GLY A 188 -1.51 -9.14 -2.69
CA GLY A 188 -2.96 -9.03 -2.76
C GLY A 188 -3.66 -9.95 -1.74
N LEU A 189 -3.20 -11.19 -1.62
CA LEU A 189 -3.68 -12.14 -0.60
C LEU A 189 -3.43 -11.63 0.83
N GLY A 190 -2.23 -11.14 1.12
CA GLY A 190 -1.90 -10.56 2.43
C GLY A 190 -2.82 -9.39 2.81
N ASN A 191 -3.12 -8.53 1.85
CA ASN A 191 -4.08 -7.42 2.00
C ASN A 191 -5.49 -7.90 2.31
N ILE A 192 -5.98 -8.94 1.61
CA ILE A 192 -7.31 -9.53 1.86
C ILE A 192 -7.38 -10.14 3.26
N ILE A 193 -6.34 -10.91 3.65
CA ILE A 193 -6.22 -11.53 4.98
C ILE A 193 -6.26 -10.45 6.08
N MET A 194 -5.48 -9.38 5.92
CA MET A 194 -5.45 -8.30 6.91
C MET A 194 -6.77 -7.52 6.96
N GLY A 195 -7.41 -7.27 5.81
CA GLY A 195 -8.71 -6.63 5.76
C GLY A 195 -9.79 -7.40 6.50
N ALA A 196 -9.82 -8.73 6.33
CA ALA A 196 -10.70 -9.62 7.07
C ALA A 196 -10.37 -9.62 8.57
N TYR A 197 -9.10 -9.68 8.93
CA TYR A 197 -8.64 -9.56 10.33
C TYR A 197 -9.16 -8.27 10.98
N ILE A 198 -8.92 -7.11 10.38
CA ILE A 198 -9.39 -5.83 10.92
C ILE A 198 -10.93 -5.78 10.97
N ALA A 199 -11.62 -6.32 9.97
CA ALA A 199 -13.08 -6.34 9.94
C ALA A 199 -13.70 -7.16 11.09
N ILE A 200 -13.09 -8.29 11.44
CA ILE A 200 -13.53 -9.15 12.55
C ILE A 200 -13.25 -8.48 13.90
N PHE A 201 -12.02 -7.99 14.11
CA PHE A 201 -11.60 -7.44 15.40
C PHE A 201 -12.21 -6.06 15.70
N SER A 202 -12.47 -5.24 14.67
CA SER A 202 -13.17 -3.96 14.82
C SER A 202 -14.60 -4.10 15.32
N ARG A 203 -15.24 -5.27 15.16
CA ARG A 203 -16.56 -5.56 15.75
C ARG A 203 -16.50 -5.69 17.28
N ARG A 204 -15.35 -6.12 17.82
CA ARG A 204 -15.20 -6.41 19.25
C ARG A 204 -14.72 -5.20 20.05
N TRP A 205 -13.92 -4.32 19.45
CA TRP A 205 -13.29 -3.20 20.15
C TRP A 205 -13.51 -1.87 19.43
N PRO A 206 -14.18 -0.88 20.06
CA PRO A 206 -14.25 0.46 19.49
C PRO A 206 -12.83 1.06 19.41
N LEU A 207 -12.53 1.79 18.32
CA LEU A 207 -11.20 2.34 18.01
C LEU A 207 -10.08 1.29 17.78
N PHE A 208 -10.42 0.02 17.48
CA PHE A 208 -9.42 -0.99 17.10
C PHE A 208 -8.51 -0.52 15.96
N GLY A 209 -9.07 0.25 15.02
CA GLY A 209 -8.37 0.79 13.85
C GLY A 209 -7.33 1.89 14.11
N LEU A 210 -7.03 2.25 15.37
CA LEU A 210 -6.03 3.25 15.75
C LEU A 210 -4.76 2.58 16.33
N ILE A 211 -4.64 2.50 17.66
CA ILE A 211 -3.42 2.01 18.34
C ILE A 211 -3.20 0.50 18.13
N PRO A 212 -4.22 -0.37 18.27
CA PRO A 212 -4.04 -1.81 18.06
C PRO A 212 -3.60 -2.15 16.64
N THR A 213 -4.24 -1.56 15.62
CA THR A 213 -3.82 -1.76 14.22
C THR A 213 -2.41 -1.22 13.96
N MET A 214 -1.99 -0.10 14.58
CA MET A 214 -0.61 0.38 14.47
C MET A 214 0.40 -0.63 15.05
N ALA A 215 0.08 -1.23 16.20
CA ALA A 215 0.94 -2.23 16.82
C ALA A 215 1.08 -3.48 15.94
N THR A 216 -0.02 -3.97 15.37
CA THR A 216 0.00 -5.09 14.41
C THR A 216 0.84 -4.75 13.18
N GLN A 217 0.68 -3.54 12.62
CA GLN A 217 1.47 -3.09 11.48
C GLN A 217 2.97 -3.02 11.80
N ALA A 218 3.33 -2.46 12.97
CA ALA A 218 4.72 -2.34 13.39
C ALA A 218 5.40 -3.71 13.51
N ILE A 219 4.74 -4.67 14.17
CA ILE A 219 5.26 -6.03 14.34
C ILE A 219 5.50 -6.69 12.97
N LEU A 220 4.52 -6.61 12.07
CA LEU A 220 4.63 -7.16 10.73
C LEU A 220 5.75 -6.48 9.92
N ALA A 221 5.85 -5.15 9.99
CA ALA A 221 6.88 -4.39 9.29
C ALA A 221 8.29 -4.77 9.77
N PHE A 222 8.55 -4.82 11.08
CA PHE A 222 9.87 -5.19 11.61
C PHE A 222 10.26 -6.63 11.29
N ILE A 223 9.32 -7.58 11.41
CA ILE A 223 9.56 -8.98 11.00
C ILE A 223 9.92 -9.03 9.52
N THR A 224 9.18 -8.30 8.68
CA THR A 224 9.42 -8.28 7.23
C THR A 224 10.78 -7.67 6.90
N TYR A 225 11.13 -6.53 7.49
CA TYR A 225 12.41 -5.86 7.25
C TYR A 225 13.59 -6.70 7.72
N PHE A 226 13.47 -7.38 8.86
CA PHE A 226 14.47 -8.34 9.32
C PHE A 226 14.62 -9.51 8.36
N LEU A 227 13.50 -10.09 7.90
CA LEU A 227 13.53 -11.22 6.97
C LEU A 227 14.18 -10.83 5.64
N ILE A 228 13.89 -9.63 5.12
CA ILE A 228 14.50 -9.12 3.89
C ILE A 228 16.01 -8.92 4.07
N TRP A 229 16.42 -8.31 5.19
CA TRP A 229 17.83 -8.06 5.49
C TRP A 229 18.66 -9.35 5.56
N VAL A 230 18.09 -10.42 6.11
CA VAL A 230 18.75 -11.73 6.21
C VAL A 230 18.77 -12.50 4.87
N SER A 231 17.77 -12.27 4.02
CA SER A 231 17.49 -13.14 2.87
C SER A 231 18.00 -12.62 1.52
N ILE A 232 18.20 -11.31 1.36
CA ILE A 232 18.51 -10.70 0.06
C ILE A 232 19.88 -10.01 0.11
N PRO A 233 20.73 -10.14 -0.94
CA PRO A 233 22.05 -9.53 -0.95
C PRO A 233 21.98 -8.00 -1.11
N ASN A 234 22.94 -7.28 -0.55
CA ASN A 234 22.88 -5.82 -0.40
C ASN A 234 22.83 -5.05 -1.74
N LEU A 235 23.45 -5.58 -2.79
CA LEU A 235 23.56 -4.94 -4.11
C LEU A 235 22.42 -5.29 -5.06
N SER A 236 21.48 -6.16 -4.66
CA SER A 236 20.38 -6.62 -5.52
C SER A 236 19.43 -5.51 -5.97
N THR A 237 19.40 -4.37 -5.29
CA THR A 237 18.51 -3.25 -5.67
C THR A 237 19.12 -2.37 -6.78
N ILE A 238 20.44 -2.42 -6.97
CA ILE A 238 21.17 -1.51 -7.87
C ILE A 238 21.75 -2.25 -9.07
N ARG A 239 22.28 -3.47 -8.86
CA ARG A 239 23.04 -4.18 -9.89
C ARG A 239 22.77 -5.68 -9.90
N PRO A 240 22.81 -6.31 -11.09
CA PRO A 240 22.94 -7.76 -11.24
C PRO A 240 24.03 -8.34 -10.35
N THR A 241 23.66 -9.22 -9.44
CA THR A 241 24.55 -9.76 -8.42
C THR A 241 24.39 -11.27 -8.28
N SER A 242 25.52 -11.98 -8.19
CA SER A 242 25.61 -13.41 -7.88
C SER A 242 26.16 -13.68 -6.47
N GLU A 243 26.34 -12.64 -5.67
CA GLU A 243 26.79 -12.75 -4.28
C GLU A 243 25.77 -13.52 -3.45
N GLU A 244 26.30 -14.32 -2.53
CA GLU A 244 25.49 -15.05 -1.56
C GLU A 244 24.89 -14.07 -0.53
N SER A 245 23.65 -14.31 -0.15
CA SER A 245 22.99 -13.56 0.92
C SER A 245 23.70 -13.74 2.26
N PHE A 246 23.48 -12.81 3.18
CA PHE A 246 24.18 -12.77 4.46
C PHE A 246 24.03 -14.04 5.30
N LEU A 247 22.86 -14.71 5.26
CA LEU A 247 22.62 -15.91 6.08
C LEU A 247 21.80 -17.02 5.39
N ILE A 248 20.84 -16.67 4.52
CA ILE A 248 19.94 -17.64 3.86
C ILE A 248 19.90 -17.34 2.37
N GLN A 249 20.13 -18.36 1.52
CA GLN A 249 20.04 -18.22 0.07
C GLN A 249 18.60 -17.83 -0.34
N PRO A 250 18.41 -16.84 -1.23
CA PRO A 250 17.09 -16.34 -1.57
C PRO A 250 16.31 -17.41 -2.34
N THR A 251 15.31 -18.01 -1.70
CA THR A 251 14.39 -18.95 -2.32
C THR A 251 13.10 -18.26 -2.75
N SER A 252 12.48 -18.74 -3.84
CA SER A 252 11.19 -18.24 -4.31
C SER A 252 10.11 -18.28 -3.22
N PHE A 253 10.07 -19.36 -2.44
CA PHE A 253 9.11 -19.53 -1.36
C PHE A 253 9.23 -18.45 -0.28
N LEU A 254 10.47 -18.08 0.08
CA LEU A 254 10.73 -17.03 1.05
C LEU A 254 10.27 -15.65 0.55
N CYS A 255 10.46 -15.37 -0.74
CA CYS A 255 9.96 -14.14 -1.37
C CYS A 255 8.42 -14.07 -1.36
N LEU A 256 7.74 -15.21 -1.52
CA LEU A 256 6.29 -15.29 -1.41
C LEU A 256 5.80 -15.02 0.03
N ILE A 257 6.47 -15.57 1.04
CA ILE A 257 6.18 -15.28 2.45
C ILE A 257 6.36 -13.79 2.74
N ILE A 258 7.47 -13.20 2.28
CA ILE A 258 7.72 -11.76 2.41
C ILE A 258 6.60 -10.96 1.74
N GLY A 259 6.14 -11.37 0.55
CA GLY A 259 5.01 -10.74 -0.14
C GLY A 259 3.71 -10.76 0.67
N ILE A 260 3.37 -11.89 1.31
CA ILE A 260 2.20 -11.97 2.20
C ILE A 260 2.35 -11.03 3.40
N LEU A 261 3.50 -11.05 4.09
CA LEU A 261 3.73 -10.21 5.26
C LEU A 261 3.70 -8.72 4.92
N LEU A 262 4.28 -8.34 3.79
CA LEU A 262 4.30 -6.96 3.31
C LEU A 262 2.90 -6.48 2.89
N GLY A 263 2.13 -7.35 2.23
CA GLY A 263 0.72 -7.09 1.92
C GLY A 263 -0.16 -6.99 3.17
N MET A 264 0.11 -7.79 4.19
CA MET A 264 -0.56 -7.65 5.49
C MET A 264 -0.20 -6.32 6.18
N ALA A 265 1.07 -5.90 6.14
CA ALA A 265 1.50 -4.62 6.70
C ALA A 265 0.87 -3.42 5.97
N ASP A 266 0.83 -3.44 4.63
CA ASP A 266 0.14 -2.40 3.82
C ASP A 266 -1.37 -2.37 4.09
N GLY A 267 -1.98 -3.54 4.24
CA GLY A 267 -3.41 -3.69 4.55
C GLY A 267 -3.83 -3.03 5.87
N CYS A 268 -2.91 -2.81 6.81
CA CYS A 268 -3.15 -2.03 8.02
C CYS A 268 -3.14 -0.52 7.77
N LEU A 269 -2.23 -0.02 6.95
CA LEU A 269 -1.95 1.41 6.77
C LEU A 269 -3.09 2.14 6.07
N CYS A 270 -3.72 1.51 5.09
CA CYS A 270 -4.81 2.12 4.32
C CYS A 270 -6.04 2.46 5.19
N PRO A 271 -6.59 1.52 5.99
CA PRO A 271 -7.70 1.81 6.92
C PRO A 271 -7.29 2.80 8.02
N MET A 272 -6.08 2.67 8.57
CA MET A 272 -5.55 3.60 9.55
C MET A 272 -5.54 5.04 9.04
N ARG A 273 -5.06 5.27 7.81
CA ARG A 273 -5.07 6.59 7.15
C ARG A 273 -6.50 7.15 7.06
N VAL A 274 -7.46 6.33 6.63
CA VAL A 274 -8.86 6.78 6.52
C VAL A 274 -9.41 7.16 7.89
N ILE A 275 -9.25 6.30 8.90
CA ILE A 275 -9.79 6.54 10.24
C ILE A 275 -9.16 7.78 10.86
N VAL A 276 -7.82 7.89 10.85
CA VAL A 276 -7.15 9.03 11.47
C VAL A 276 -7.53 10.35 10.79
N CYS A 277 -7.61 10.40 9.46
CA CYS A 277 -8.03 11.61 8.73
C CYS A 277 -9.48 12.02 9.07
N THR A 278 -10.32 11.04 9.37
CA THR A 278 -11.73 11.30 9.71
C THR A 278 -11.95 11.72 11.16
N LEU A 279 -10.97 11.43 12.04
CA LEU A 279 -11.04 11.72 13.47
C LEU A 279 -10.24 12.96 13.87
N VAL A 280 -9.17 13.33 13.15
CA VAL A 280 -8.32 14.49 13.49
C VAL A 280 -9.06 15.82 13.30
N ILE A 281 -9.66 16.03 12.12
CA ILE A 281 -10.51 17.20 11.83
C ILE A 281 -11.84 16.71 11.23
N PRO A 282 -12.85 16.43 12.06
CA PRO A 282 -14.13 15.90 11.60
C PRO A 282 -14.90 16.82 10.64
N GLU A 283 -14.60 18.12 10.65
CA GLU A 283 -15.22 19.12 9.77
C GLU A 283 -14.55 19.16 8.38
N LYS A 284 -13.23 18.90 8.30
CA LYS A 284 -12.43 19.00 7.07
C LYS A 284 -11.86 17.64 6.65
N LYS A 285 -12.67 16.57 6.73
CA LYS A 285 -12.20 15.18 6.50
C LYS A 285 -11.66 14.97 5.09
N LEU A 286 -12.32 15.53 4.07
CA LEU A 286 -11.91 15.39 2.68
C LEU A 286 -10.57 16.08 2.43
N GLN A 287 -10.41 17.32 2.91
CA GLN A 287 -9.17 18.08 2.79
C GLN A 287 -8.02 17.39 3.54
N THR A 288 -8.29 16.90 4.75
CA THR A 288 -7.30 16.14 5.54
C THR A 288 -6.84 14.88 4.81
N TYR A 289 -7.78 14.15 4.19
CA TYR A 289 -7.45 12.97 3.39
C TYR A 289 -6.61 13.31 2.15
N SER A 290 -6.91 14.42 1.47
CA SER A 290 -6.12 14.92 0.35
C SER A 290 -4.69 15.28 0.77
N VAL A 291 -4.52 15.95 1.92
CA VAL A 291 -3.20 16.29 2.48
C VAL A 291 -2.42 15.02 2.84
N ALA A 292 -3.06 14.01 3.42
CA ALA A 292 -2.43 12.72 3.70
C ALA A 292 -1.90 12.04 2.44
N LYS A 293 -2.69 12.07 1.36
CA LYS A 293 -2.29 11.54 0.05
C LYS A 293 -1.14 12.33 -0.58
N LEU A 294 -1.13 13.66 -0.40
CA LEU A 294 -0.05 14.53 -0.88
C LEU A 294 1.29 14.19 -0.22
N TYR A 295 1.34 14.05 1.11
CA TYR A 295 2.56 13.64 1.81
C TYR A 295 3.02 12.25 1.39
N GLN A 296 2.09 11.30 1.24
CA GLN A 296 2.39 9.95 0.79
C GLN A 296 2.99 9.95 -0.62
N SER A 297 2.37 10.63 -1.59
CA SER A 297 2.83 10.63 -2.98
C SER A 297 4.15 11.39 -3.15
N LEU A 298 4.36 12.48 -2.40
CA LEU A 298 5.63 13.21 -2.38
C LEU A 298 6.77 12.32 -1.86
N ALA A 299 6.54 11.60 -0.76
CA ALA A 299 7.52 10.66 -0.22
C ALA A 299 7.83 9.54 -1.22
N SER A 300 6.81 8.98 -1.88
CA SER A 300 7.02 7.95 -2.90
C SER A 300 7.80 8.46 -4.13
N CYS A 301 7.53 9.70 -4.54
CA CYS A 301 8.25 10.36 -5.65
C CYS A 301 9.75 10.48 -5.32
N VAL A 302 10.08 11.03 -4.15
CA VAL A 302 11.46 11.14 -3.66
C VAL A 302 12.11 9.75 -3.58
N ALA A 303 11.39 8.76 -3.04
CA ALA A 303 11.88 7.39 -2.91
C ALA A 303 12.23 6.75 -4.27
N PHE A 304 11.43 6.99 -5.32
CA PHE A 304 11.74 6.47 -6.66
C PHE A 304 12.95 7.15 -7.30
N PHE A 305 13.14 8.45 -7.10
CA PHE A 305 14.36 9.13 -7.56
C PHE A 305 15.62 8.66 -6.83
N LEU A 306 15.52 8.34 -5.54
CA LEU A 306 16.65 7.82 -4.77
C LEU A 306 16.89 6.31 -4.97
N SER A 307 15.88 5.56 -5.44
CA SER A 307 15.94 4.11 -5.61
C SER A 307 17.21 3.58 -6.30
N PRO A 308 17.65 4.11 -7.46
CA PRO A 308 18.85 3.60 -8.14
C PRO A 308 20.17 3.87 -7.39
N TYR A 309 20.16 4.74 -6.37
CA TYR A 309 21.34 5.09 -5.58
C TYR A 309 21.34 4.40 -4.19
N LEU A 310 20.22 3.79 -3.79
CA LEU A 310 20.04 3.19 -2.47
C LEU A 310 20.30 1.68 -2.50
N THR A 311 21.30 1.25 -1.73
CA THR A 311 21.53 -0.19 -1.49
C THR A 311 20.40 -0.75 -0.60
N LEU A 312 20.23 -2.07 -0.60
CA LEU A 312 19.18 -2.71 0.21
C LEU A 312 19.32 -2.38 1.70
N ASN A 313 20.55 -2.38 2.24
CA ASN A 313 20.78 -2.03 3.64
C ASN A 313 20.39 -0.58 3.95
N CYS A 314 20.66 0.35 3.02
CA CYS A 314 20.20 1.74 3.15
C CYS A 314 18.67 1.83 3.14
N TRP A 315 17.99 1.07 2.28
CA TRP A 315 16.52 0.99 2.26
C TRP A 315 15.97 0.48 3.59
N ILE A 316 16.47 -0.64 4.10
CA ILE A 316 16.01 -1.22 5.37
C ILE A 316 16.27 -0.28 6.54
N PHE A 317 17.44 0.35 6.60
CA PHE A 317 17.76 1.32 7.64
C PHE A 317 16.81 2.53 7.60
N LEU A 318 16.59 3.09 6.41
CA LEU A 318 15.67 4.22 6.20
C LEU A 318 14.24 3.87 6.60
N LEU A 319 13.77 2.69 6.20
CA LEU A 319 12.43 2.19 6.52
C LEU A 319 12.27 1.95 8.02
N CYS A 320 13.24 1.33 8.69
CA CYS A 320 13.22 1.12 10.13
C CYS A 320 13.17 2.46 10.90
N LEU A 321 14.01 3.42 10.52
CA LEU A 321 14.04 4.74 11.17
C LEU A 321 12.71 5.49 10.96
N ALA A 322 12.24 5.55 9.71
CA ALA A 322 10.96 6.17 9.38
C ALA A 322 9.79 5.49 10.13
N GLN A 323 9.84 4.17 10.27
CA GLN A 323 8.81 3.39 10.97
C GLN A 323 8.81 3.68 12.47
N VAL A 324 9.95 3.78 13.13
CA VAL A 324 10.02 4.16 14.56
C VAL A 324 9.42 5.55 14.78
N VAL A 325 9.81 6.54 13.98
CA VAL A 325 9.29 7.91 14.06
C VAL A 325 7.77 7.93 13.81
N SER A 326 7.31 7.21 12.79
CA SER A 326 5.90 7.05 12.44
C SER A 326 5.08 6.46 13.60
N ILE A 327 5.56 5.39 14.25
CA ILE A 327 4.90 4.78 15.41
C ILE A 327 4.77 5.80 16.54
N THR A 328 5.85 6.49 16.90
CA THR A 328 5.83 7.46 18.01
C THR A 328 4.84 8.57 17.75
N CYS A 329 4.92 9.22 16.57
CA CYS A 329 4.02 10.30 16.19
C CYS A 329 2.55 9.84 16.13
N PHE A 330 2.30 8.68 15.51
CA PHE A 330 0.94 8.13 15.37
C PHE A 330 0.32 7.80 16.73
N VAL A 331 1.08 7.22 17.66
CA VAL A 331 0.60 6.89 19.01
C VAL A 331 0.29 8.15 19.81
N VAL A 332 1.12 9.20 19.70
CA VAL A 332 0.87 10.50 20.36
C VAL A 332 -0.45 11.10 19.87
N VAL A 333 -0.63 11.21 18.54
CA VAL A 333 -1.87 11.75 17.94
C VAL A 333 -3.08 10.87 18.30
N SER A 334 -2.93 9.54 18.24
CA SER A 334 -4.00 8.59 18.57
C SER A 334 -4.46 8.71 20.02
N LYS A 335 -3.53 8.93 20.96
CA LYS A 335 -3.86 9.19 22.37
C LYS A 335 -4.58 10.52 22.55
N GLN A 336 -4.21 11.56 21.81
CA GLN A 336 -4.92 12.84 21.82
C GLN A 336 -6.36 12.67 21.32
N ILE A 337 -6.55 12.02 20.17
CA ILE A 337 -7.88 11.72 19.61
C ILE A 337 -8.74 10.92 20.61
N SER A 338 -8.14 9.93 21.27
CA SER A 338 -8.85 9.10 22.26
C SER A 338 -9.28 9.90 23.49
N LYS A 339 -8.49 10.88 23.93
CA LYS A 339 -8.85 11.80 25.03
C LYS A 339 -10.00 12.72 24.62
N ASP A 340 -9.91 13.32 23.44
CA ASP A 340 -10.95 14.20 22.89
C ASP A 340 -12.29 13.44 22.76
N HIS A 341 -12.23 12.18 22.30
CA HIS A 341 -13.40 11.33 22.19
C HIS A 341 -14.06 11.03 23.54
N LYS A 342 -13.27 10.70 24.57
CA LYS A 342 -13.79 10.46 25.93
C LYS A 342 -14.45 11.70 26.52
N LYS A 343 -13.88 12.87 26.28
CA LYS A 343 -14.43 14.16 26.74
C LYS A 343 -15.80 14.43 26.12
N ILE A 344 -15.90 14.35 24.79
CA ILE A 344 -17.17 14.54 24.07
C ILE A 344 -18.23 13.53 24.55
N LEU A 345 -17.85 12.26 24.73
CA LEU A 345 -18.78 11.24 25.22
C LEU A 345 -19.29 11.57 26.63
N SER A 346 -18.41 12.05 27.53
CA SER A 346 -18.80 12.44 28.87
C SER A 346 -19.76 13.63 28.90
N GLU A 347 -19.57 14.62 28.02
CA GLU A 347 -20.46 15.78 27.89
C GLU A 347 -21.83 15.38 27.36
N VAL A 348 -21.89 14.53 26.33
CA VAL A 348 -23.17 14.01 25.78
C VAL A 348 -23.92 13.19 26.83
N LEU A 349 -23.22 12.36 27.61
CA LEU A 349 -23.84 11.59 28.69
C LEU A 349 -24.29 12.48 29.86
N ALA A 350 -23.64 13.61 30.10
CA ALA A 350 -24.05 14.58 31.10
C ALA A 350 -25.31 15.32 30.66
N ILE A 351 -25.39 15.77 29.40
CA ILE A 351 -26.59 16.38 28.81
C ILE A 351 -27.76 15.41 28.84
N LYS A 352 -27.56 14.16 28.42
CA LYS A 352 -28.60 13.14 28.46
C LYS A 352 -29.09 12.84 29.88
N ARG A 353 -28.22 12.93 30.89
CA ARG A 353 -28.62 12.85 32.30
C ARG A 353 -29.39 14.08 32.77
N ALA A 354 -29.02 15.27 32.32
CA ALA A 354 -29.70 16.52 32.63
C ALA A 354 -31.12 16.58 32.01
N ASP A 355 -31.31 16.12 30.77
CA ASP A 355 -32.63 16.07 30.11
C ASP A 355 -33.58 15.04 30.75
N ILE A 356 -33.06 14.02 31.45
CA ILE A 356 -33.89 13.07 32.20
C ILE A 356 -34.33 13.66 33.57
N SER A 357 -33.74 14.78 33.99
CA SER A 357 -33.92 15.34 35.34
C SER A 357 -35.04 16.40 35.58
N PRO A 358 -35.85 16.87 34.61
CA PRO A 358 -37.04 17.67 34.92
C PRO A 358 -38.34 16.94 34.53
N LEU A 359 -38.62 15.79 35.15
CA LEU A 359 -39.94 15.15 35.10
C LEU A 359 -40.44 14.69 36.49
N GLY A 360 -39.81 15.18 37.56
CA GLY A 360 -40.16 14.80 38.92
C GLY A 360 -39.84 15.89 39.94
N CYS A 361 -40.59 16.99 39.90
CA CYS A 361 -40.95 17.85 41.04
C CYS A 361 -41.41 19.20 40.48
N ASP A 362 -42.70 19.31 40.17
CA ASP A 362 -43.48 20.53 40.44
C ASP A 362 -44.91 20.32 39.93
N GLU A 363 -45.74 19.66 40.74
CA GLU A 363 -47.14 20.08 40.82
C GLU A 363 -47.53 20.11 42.30
N LYS A 364 -47.40 21.31 42.85
CA LYS A 364 -47.97 21.72 44.12
C LYS A 364 -49.48 21.58 44.03
N ILE A 365 -50.06 20.55 44.65
CA ILE A 365 -51.44 20.63 45.12
C ILE A 365 -51.39 21.47 46.39
N ALA A 366 -51.65 22.76 46.22
CA ALA A 366 -51.98 23.69 47.28
C ALA A 366 -53.32 23.29 47.92
N ALA A 367 -53.42 23.63 49.20
CA ALA A 367 -54.47 23.29 50.14
C ALA A 367 -55.85 23.90 49.84
N VAL A 368 -56.85 23.29 50.50
CA VAL A 368 -58.21 23.78 50.86
C VAL A 368 -59.30 23.61 49.82
#